data_AF-X0WGS2-F1
#
_entry.id   AF-X0WGS2-F1
#
_cell.length_a   1.000
_cell.length_b   1.000
_cell.length_c   1.000
_cell.angle_alpha   90.00
_cell.angle_beta   90.00
_cell.angle_gamma   90.00
#
_symmetry.space_group_name_H-M   'P 1'
#
loop_
_entity.id
_entity.type
_entity.pdbx_description
1 polymer ?
#
loop_
_entity_poly.entity_id
_entity_poly.type
_entity_poly.pdbx_seq_one_letter_code
_entity_poly.pdbx_strand_id
1 'polypeptide(L)'
;MDFTLSGESKMMVKAARDFAEQEIEPIMAKVEEEDALPDDILQKFAKARMLGMMIPKEYGGIGSSALNIILILEELAKTGSAAAFLMALSNSIAETIYQWGSEDIRKRFVPPLCDGSLCPAMAFTEPGT
;
A
#
# COMPACT_ATOMS: atom_id res chain seq x y z
N MET A 1 6.37 10.65 -28.00
CA MET A 1 5.97 10.33 -26.62
C MET A 1 6.23 8.85 -26.43
N ASP A 2 6.96 8.46 -25.38
CA ASP A 2 7.29 7.06 -25.10
C ASP A 2 6.47 6.60 -23.89
N PHE A 3 5.76 5.49 -24.03
CA PHE A 3 4.87 4.90 -23.02
C PHE A 3 5.40 3.56 -22.49
N THR A 4 6.64 3.21 -22.86
CA THR A 4 7.24 1.95 -22.45
C THR A 4 7.61 1.98 -20.98
N LEU A 5 7.16 0.97 -20.22
CA LEU A 5 7.56 0.82 -18.82
C LEU A 5 9.07 0.52 -18.71
N SER A 6 9.69 1.10 -17.69
CA SER A 6 11.07 0.80 -17.32
C SER A 6 11.22 -0.68 -16.91
N GLY A 7 12.47 -1.18 -16.91
CA GLY A 7 12.75 -2.54 -16.42
C GLY A 7 12.33 -2.74 -14.96
N GLU A 8 12.57 -1.74 -14.11
CA GLU A 8 12.17 -1.75 -12.71
C GLU A 8 10.64 -1.82 -12.56
N SER A 9 9.90 -0.97 -13.27
CA SER A 9 8.43 -0.97 -13.24
C SER A 9 7.86 -2.32 -13.69
N LYS A 10 8.42 -2.93 -14.74
CA LYS A 10 8.02 -4.29 -15.19
C LYS A 10 8.25 -5.35 -14.11
N MET A 11 9.37 -5.27 -13.37
CA MET A 11 9.64 -6.18 -12.27
C MET A 11 8.65 -5.99 -11.12
N MET A 12 8.29 -4.76 -10.79
CA MET A 12 7.29 -4.46 -9.76
C MET A 12 5.89 -4.96 -10.15
N VAL A 13 5.48 -4.78 -11.41
CA VAL A 13 4.22 -5.34 -11.94
C VAL A 13 4.20 -6.86 -11.79
N LYS A 14 5.29 -7.54 -12.16
CA LYS A 14 5.37 -9.00 -12.01
C LYS A 14 5.27 -9.42 -10.54
N ALA A 15 6.01 -8.76 -9.65
CA ALA A 15 5.97 -9.07 -8.22
C ALA A 15 4.59 -8.83 -7.61
N ALA A 16 3.90 -7.76 -8.02
CA ALA A 16 2.55 -7.45 -7.59
C ALA A 16 1.53 -8.49 -8.05
N ARG A 17 1.64 -8.94 -9.30
CA ARG A 17 0.80 -10.02 -9.83
C ARG A 17 1.02 -11.32 -9.07
N ASP A 18 2.28 -11.73 -8.92
CA ASP A 18 2.62 -12.97 -8.21
C ASP A 18 2.08 -12.93 -6.77
N PHE A 19 2.20 -11.78 -6.09
CA PHE A 19 1.65 -11.59 -4.74
C PHE A 19 0.11 -11.60 -4.73
N ALA A 20 -0.56 -10.97 -5.70
CA ALA A 20 -2.01 -10.96 -5.80
C ALA A 20 -2.56 -12.39 -5.94
N GLU A 21 -2.00 -13.18 -6.87
CA GLU A 21 -2.40 -14.56 -7.14
C GLU A 21 -2.13 -15.49 -5.93
N GLN A 22 -1.03 -15.28 -5.20
CA GLN A 22 -0.61 -16.19 -4.13
C GLN A 22 -1.14 -15.82 -2.75
N GLU A 23 -1.27 -14.53 -2.44
CA GLU A 23 -1.56 -14.06 -1.08
C GLU A 23 -2.93 -13.40 -0.93
N ILE A 24 -3.47 -12.82 -2.02
CA ILE A 24 -4.74 -12.07 -1.99
C ILE A 24 -5.88 -12.90 -2.54
N GLU A 25 -5.79 -13.41 -3.77
CA GLU A 25 -6.86 -14.17 -4.42
C GLU A 25 -7.40 -15.32 -3.55
N PRO A 26 -6.57 -16.13 -2.86
CA PRO A 26 -7.07 -17.25 -2.05
C PRO A 26 -7.92 -16.84 -0.84
N ILE A 27 -7.80 -15.59 -0.36
CA ILE A 27 -8.55 -15.11 0.81
C ILE A 27 -9.83 -14.37 0.44
N MET A 28 -10.05 -14.01 -0.83
CA MET A 28 -11.10 -13.04 -1.18
C MET A 28 -12.52 -13.54 -0.97
N ALA A 29 -12.78 -14.83 -1.19
CA ALA A 29 -14.09 -15.41 -0.91
C ALA A 29 -14.47 -15.30 0.57
N LYS A 30 -13.49 -15.48 1.47
CA LYS A 30 -13.69 -15.36 2.92
C LYS A 30 -13.88 -13.91 3.35
N VAL A 31 -13.13 -12.99 2.75
CA VAL A 31 -13.25 -11.55 3.02
C VAL A 31 -14.64 -11.04 2.67
N GLU A 32 -15.22 -11.50 1.55
CA GLU A 32 -16.58 -11.18 1.15
C GLU A 32 -17.63 -11.75 2.11
N GLU A 33 -17.42 -12.98 2.61
CA GLU A 33 -18.34 -13.60 3.58
C GLU A 33 -18.30 -12.94 4.97
N GLU A 34 -17.12 -12.52 5.42
CA GLU A 34 -16.89 -12.00 6.77
C GLU A 34 -16.87 -10.47 6.86
N ASP A 35 -16.96 -9.75 5.72
CA ASP A 35 -16.78 -8.29 5.62
C ASP A 35 -15.47 -7.79 6.28
N ALA A 36 -14.43 -8.63 6.26
CA ALA A 36 -13.19 -8.36 7.01
C ALA A 36 -11.94 -8.89 6.28
N LEU A 37 -10.91 -8.06 6.22
CA LEU A 37 -9.57 -8.51 5.83
C LEU A 37 -8.90 -9.25 7.01
N PRO A 38 -8.02 -10.24 6.74
CA PRO A 38 -7.23 -10.88 7.79
C PRO A 38 -6.34 -9.89 8.54
N ASP A 39 -6.20 -10.06 9.85
CA ASP A 39 -5.40 -9.17 10.72
C ASP A 39 -3.93 -9.04 10.28
N ASP A 40 -3.39 -10.04 9.58
CA ASP A 40 -1.99 -10.07 9.13
C ASP A 40 -1.77 -9.43 7.76
N ILE A 41 -2.81 -8.91 7.10
CA ILE A 41 -2.73 -8.41 5.72
C ILE A 41 -1.68 -7.29 5.54
N LEU A 42 -1.60 -6.36 6.51
CA LEU A 42 -0.60 -5.28 6.47
C LEU A 42 0.82 -5.82 6.62
N GLN A 43 1.00 -6.88 7.42
CA GLN A 43 2.29 -7.54 7.57
C GLN A 43 2.70 -8.28 6.28
N LYS A 44 1.73 -8.84 5.54
CA LYS A 44 2.01 -9.41 4.21
C LYS A 44 2.46 -8.33 3.23
N PHE A 45 1.76 -7.20 3.16
CA PHE A 45 2.18 -6.07 2.31
C PHE A 45 3.55 -5.50 2.68
N ALA A 46 3.84 -5.36 3.98
CA ALA A 46 5.13 -4.89 4.45
C ALA A 46 6.28 -5.82 4.03
N LYS A 47 6.10 -7.14 4.20
CA LYS A 47 7.07 -8.16 3.76
C LYS A 47 7.28 -8.12 2.24
N ALA A 48 6.22 -7.85 1.48
CA ALA A 48 6.27 -7.68 0.02
C ALA A 48 6.82 -6.31 -0.44
N ARG A 49 7.21 -5.42 0.49
CA ARG A 49 7.70 -4.05 0.19
C ARG A 49 6.69 -3.19 -0.57
N MET A 50 5.40 -3.38 -0.29
CA MET A 50 4.29 -2.64 -0.93
C MET A 50 3.74 -1.50 -0.09
N LEU A 51 4.27 -1.28 1.11
CA LEU A 51 3.93 -0.16 1.99
C LEU A 51 5.07 0.87 2.01
N GLY A 52 4.73 2.16 2.19
CA GLY A 52 5.70 3.25 2.25
C GLY A 52 6.54 3.39 0.98
N MET A 53 5.98 3.13 -0.19
CA MET A 53 6.76 2.96 -1.41
C MET A 53 7.53 4.23 -1.82
N MET A 54 6.89 5.40 -1.78
CA MET A 54 7.55 6.68 -2.08
C MET A 54 8.31 7.27 -0.89
N ILE A 55 8.19 6.67 0.30
CA ILE A 55 8.87 7.15 1.49
C ILE A 55 10.39 6.91 1.37
N PRO A 56 11.25 7.85 1.80
CA PRO A 56 12.69 7.63 1.81
C PRO A 56 13.10 6.46 2.71
N LYS A 57 14.23 5.84 2.38
CA LYS A 57 14.77 4.69 3.12
C LYS A 57 15.04 4.98 4.60
N GLU A 58 15.38 6.21 4.95
CA GLU A 58 15.64 6.61 6.36
C GLU A 58 14.39 6.52 7.25
N TYR A 59 13.20 6.53 6.65
CA TYR A 59 11.91 6.37 7.33
C TYR A 59 11.31 4.97 7.15
N GLY A 60 12.02 4.03 6.51
CA GLY A 60 11.58 2.64 6.30
C GLY A 60 10.96 2.34 4.94
N GLY A 61 10.82 3.33 4.05
CA GLY A 61 10.33 3.14 2.70
C GLY A 61 11.38 2.64 1.70
N ILE A 62 11.04 2.68 0.41
CA ILE A 62 11.93 2.22 -0.68
C ILE A 62 12.30 3.33 -1.69
N GLY A 63 11.69 4.52 -1.60
CA GLY A 63 11.97 5.65 -2.51
C GLY A 63 11.57 5.40 -3.96
N SER A 64 10.47 4.67 -4.18
CA SER A 64 9.89 4.41 -5.50
C SER A 64 9.12 5.62 -6.03
N SER A 65 8.28 5.41 -7.05
CA SER A 65 7.49 6.46 -7.72
C SER A 65 5.99 6.21 -7.62
N ALA A 66 5.20 7.28 -7.81
CA ALA A 66 3.74 7.20 -7.84
C ALA A 66 3.25 6.28 -8.96
N LEU A 67 3.92 6.28 -10.12
CA LEU A 67 3.62 5.38 -11.22
C LEU A 67 3.75 3.91 -10.80
N ASN A 68 4.81 3.58 -10.06
CA ASN A 68 5.01 2.21 -9.58
C ASN A 68 3.94 1.81 -8.55
N ILE A 69 3.50 2.71 -7.66
CA ILE A 69 2.36 2.45 -6.77
C ILE A 69 1.11 2.11 -7.60
N ILE A 70 0.79 2.93 -8.60
CA ILE A 70 -0.38 2.72 -9.47
C ILE A 70 -0.32 1.37 -10.17
N LEU A 71 0.85 1.00 -10.70
CA LEU A 71 1.05 -0.30 -11.37
C LEU A 71 0.87 -1.49 -10.42
N ILE A 72 1.32 -1.39 -9.17
CA ILE A 72 1.08 -2.44 -8.16
C ILE A 72 -0.41 -2.50 -7.81
N LEU A 73 -1.05 -1.34 -7.59
CA LEU A 73 -2.48 -1.26 -7.29
C LEU A 73 -3.34 -1.85 -8.43
N GLU A 74 -2.96 -1.64 -9.69
CA GLU A 74 -3.66 -2.22 -10.84
C GLU A 74 -3.65 -3.76 -10.80
N GLU A 75 -2.52 -4.39 -10.44
CA GLU A 75 -2.44 -5.85 -10.33
C GLU A 75 -3.21 -6.37 -9.11
N LEU A 76 -3.11 -5.69 -7.95
CA LEU A 76 -3.87 -6.07 -6.74
C LEU A 76 -5.39 -5.95 -6.95
N ALA A 77 -5.84 -4.89 -7.63
CA ALA A 77 -7.27 -4.65 -7.84
C ALA A 77 -7.96 -5.71 -8.71
N LYS A 78 -7.20 -6.52 -9.46
CA LYS A 78 -7.74 -7.63 -10.26
C LYS A 78 -8.37 -8.74 -9.40
N THR A 79 -7.94 -8.88 -8.13
CA THR A 79 -8.48 -9.88 -7.20
C THR A 79 -9.63 -9.33 -6.34
N GLY A 80 -9.92 -8.03 -6.43
CA GLY A 80 -10.88 -7.32 -5.59
C GLY A 80 -10.30 -6.02 -5.02
N SER A 81 -11.17 -5.10 -4.59
CA SER A 81 -10.76 -3.76 -4.17
C SER A 81 -10.32 -3.67 -2.71
N ALA A 82 -10.77 -4.57 -1.82
CA ALA A 82 -10.57 -4.44 -0.37
C ALA A 82 -9.08 -4.35 0.02
N ALA A 83 -8.28 -5.33 -0.41
CA ALA A 83 -6.85 -5.37 -0.11
C ALA A 83 -6.07 -4.25 -0.82
N ALA A 84 -6.40 -3.96 -2.09
CA ALA A 84 -5.80 -2.89 -2.87
C ALA A 84 -6.05 -1.51 -2.22
N PHE A 85 -7.27 -1.27 -1.72
CA PHE A 85 -7.64 -0.02 -1.07
C PHE A 85 -6.89 0.17 0.26
N LEU A 86 -6.74 -0.88 1.07
CA LEU A 86 -5.96 -0.81 2.31
C LEU A 86 -4.48 -0.49 2.05
N MET A 87 -3.88 -1.11 1.02
CA MET A 87 -2.51 -0.81 0.57
C MET A 87 -2.40 0.65 0.11
N ALA A 88 -3.34 1.12 -0.71
CA ALA A 88 -3.36 2.51 -1.19
C ALA A 88 -3.47 3.51 -0.03
N LEU A 89 -4.35 3.25 0.93
CA LEU A 89 -4.55 4.09 2.10
C LEU A 89 -3.29 4.16 2.96
N SER A 90 -2.62 3.02 3.19
CA SER A 90 -1.35 2.95 3.93
C SER A 90 -0.29 3.87 3.31
N ASN A 91 -0.09 3.78 1.99
CA ASN A 91 0.88 4.61 1.28
C ASN A 91 0.48 6.09 1.30
N SER A 92 -0.78 6.40 1.01
CA SER A 92 -1.28 7.79 0.98
C SER A 92 -1.15 8.50 2.33
N ILE A 93 -1.45 7.82 3.45
CA ILE A 93 -1.31 8.42 4.78
C ILE A 93 0.15 8.59 5.16
N ALA A 94 1.00 7.60 4.88
CA ALA A 94 2.44 7.73 5.12
C ALA A 94 3.03 8.92 4.37
N GLU A 95 2.65 9.10 3.09
CA GLU A 95 3.07 10.21 2.25
C GLU A 95 2.56 11.55 2.77
N THR A 96 1.30 11.62 3.19
CA THR A 96 0.71 12.84 3.77
C THR A 96 1.46 13.26 5.04
N ILE A 97 1.72 12.31 5.94
CA ILE A 97 2.46 12.58 7.18
C ILE A 97 3.91 12.97 6.87
N TYR A 98 4.56 12.26 5.93
CA TYR A 98 5.92 12.59 5.52
C TYR A 98 6.02 13.98 4.90
N GLN A 99 5.06 14.38 4.07
CA GLN A 99 5.07 15.68 3.41
C GLN A 99 4.77 16.82 4.37
N TRP A 100 3.75 16.66 5.24
CA TRP A 100 3.18 17.79 5.99
C TRP A 100 3.42 17.73 7.51
N GLY A 101 3.80 16.56 8.05
CA GLY A 101 4.12 16.41 9.47
C GLY A 101 5.44 17.11 9.84
N SER A 102 5.57 17.53 11.10
CA SER A 102 6.87 17.90 11.67
C SER A 102 7.78 16.67 11.78
N GLU A 103 9.08 16.89 11.95
CA GLU A 103 10.07 15.80 12.07
C GLU A 103 9.70 14.76 13.14
N ASP A 104 9.24 15.21 14.31
CA ASP A 104 8.82 14.32 15.41
C ASP A 104 7.59 13.48 15.03
N ILE A 105 6.65 14.06 14.29
CA ILE A 105 5.48 13.33 13.77
C ILE A 105 5.91 12.32 12.71
N ARG A 106 6.78 12.70 11.78
CA ARG A 106 7.30 11.80 10.74
C ARG A 106 7.98 10.58 11.36
N LYS A 107 8.92 10.80 12.28
CA LYS A 107 9.67 9.73 12.95
C LYS A 107 8.77 8.79 13.75
N ARG A 108 7.70 9.32 14.33
CA ARG A 108 6.78 8.53 15.15
C ARG A 108 5.83 7.68 14.33
N PHE A 109 5.31 8.19 13.21
CA PHE A 109 4.18 7.56 12.52
C PHE A 109 4.50 6.97 11.15
N VAL A 110 5.52 7.48 10.44
CA VAL A 110 5.85 6.97 9.10
C VAL A 110 6.44 5.56 9.15
N PRO A 111 7.43 5.23 10.01
CA PRO A 111 7.99 3.88 10.02
C PRO A 111 6.96 2.78 10.33
N PRO A 112 6.07 2.94 11.34
CA PRO A 112 5.00 1.96 11.60
C PRO A 112 4.00 1.76 10.45
N LEU A 113 3.77 2.79 9.62
CA LEU A 113 2.95 2.67 8.41
C LEU A 113 3.69 1.92 7.30
N CYS A 114 5.03 2.01 7.26
CA CYS A 114 5.86 1.31 6.26
C CYS A 114 6.06 -0.17 6.61
N ASP A 115 6.14 -0.52 7.90
CA ASP A 115 6.32 -1.91 8.35
C ASP A 115 4.99 -2.64 8.67
N GLY A 116 3.86 -1.94 8.51
CA GLY A 116 2.52 -2.50 8.69
C GLY A 116 2.13 -2.75 10.14
N SER A 117 2.89 -2.24 11.12
CA SER A 117 2.55 -2.33 12.55
C SER A 117 1.46 -1.33 12.96
N LEU A 118 1.18 -0.33 12.13
CA LEU A 118 0.10 0.63 12.34
C LEU A 118 -0.93 0.56 11.21
N CYS A 119 -2.21 0.39 11.58
CA CYS A 119 -3.31 0.38 10.63
C CYS A 119 -3.68 1.82 10.22
N PRO A 120 -3.71 2.15 8.91
CA PRO A 120 -4.07 3.48 8.44
C PRO A 120 -5.57 3.75 8.59
N ALA A 121 -5.92 4.98 8.96
CA ALA A 121 -7.30 5.47 8.91
C ALA A 121 -7.33 6.95 8.57
N MET A 122 -8.30 7.35 7.76
CA MET A 122 -8.46 8.73 7.29
C MET A 122 -9.90 9.15 7.53
N ALA A 123 -10.09 10.27 8.22
CA ALA A 123 -11.39 10.80 8.59
C ALA A 123 -11.59 12.17 7.97
N PHE A 124 -12.38 12.22 6.90
CA PHE A 124 -12.75 13.46 6.20
C PHE A 124 -14.26 13.63 6.09
N THR A 125 -14.97 12.55 5.70
CA THR A 125 -16.40 12.58 5.43
C THR A 125 -17.18 12.63 6.74
N GLU A 126 -18.09 13.60 6.83
CA GLU A 126 -19.00 13.76 7.97
C GLU A 126 -20.46 13.61 7.51
N PRO A 127 -21.38 13.16 8.39
CA PRO A 127 -22.79 13.15 8.06
C PRO A 127 -23.34 14.57 7.80
N GLY A 128 -23.91 14.81 6.62
CA GLY A 128 -24.69 16.03 6.33
C GLY A 128 -23.90 17.25 5.86
N THR A 129 -22.63 17.08 5.48
CA THR A 129 -21.84 18.09 4.72
C THR A 129 -21.88 17.83 3.22
#